data_AF-A0A3A4BMW9-F1
#
_entry.id   AF-A0A3A4BMW9-F1
#
_cell.length_a   1.000
_cell.length_b   1.000
_cell.length_c   1.000
_cell.angle_alpha   90.00
_cell.angle_beta   90.00
_cell.angle_gamma   90.00
#
_symmetry.space_group_name_H-M   'P 1'
#
loop_
_entity.id
_entity.type
_entity.pdbx_description
1 polymer ?
#
loop_
_entity_poly.entity_id
_entity_poly.type
_entity_poly.pdbx_seq_one_letter_code
_entity_poly.pdbx_strand_id
1 'polypeptide(L)'
;MDGVTGGGSSVGPEGGNPYSSWEGEGTCAPEQECDLRLRVKASRHGSHWITIGRAARPGENYGAVVPPEGPGEPLEGVRLDGRTVAEAQREIRSRGLTPDYVLQRAVTAPGSDTPGYMEQPAKSADPAAKVVYATMVNAKTVRLIVEGPPVRPGS
;
A
#
# COMPACT_ATOMS: atom_id res chain seq x y z
N MET A 1 -15.75 22.17 -16.98
CA MET A 1 -15.84 20.77 -17.40
C MET A 1 -14.51 20.16 -17.02
N ASP A 2 -14.43 19.62 -15.81
CA ASP A 2 -13.17 19.12 -15.26
C ASP A 2 -13.09 17.63 -15.57
N GLY A 3 -12.12 17.26 -16.42
CA GLY A 3 -11.87 15.88 -16.82
C GLY A 3 -11.45 15.02 -15.63
N VAL A 4 -12.01 13.83 -15.53
CA VAL A 4 -11.62 12.83 -14.52
C VAL A 4 -10.44 12.02 -15.08
N THR A 5 -9.24 12.24 -14.54
CA THR A 5 -8.08 11.36 -14.75
C THR A 5 -8.15 10.22 -13.73
N GLY A 6 -8.33 8.99 -14.23
CA GLY A 6 -8.30 7.77 -13.43
C GLY A 6 -6.89 7.18 -13.41
N GLY A 7 -6.19 7.27 -12.28
CA GLY A 7 -4.93 6.58 -12.04
C GLY A 7 -5.16 5.28 -11.28
N GLY A 8 -4.82 4.14 -11.88
CA GLY A 8 -4.79 2.84 -11.21
C GLY A 8 -3.35 2.37 -11.02
N SER A 9 -2.98 2.07 -9.77
CA SER A 9 -1.71 1.37 -9.45
C SER A 9 -2.03 0.03 -8.83
N SER A 10 -1.32 -1.01 -9.25
CA SER A 10 -1.41 -2.36 -8.68
C SER A 10 -0.04 -2.79 -8.19
N VAL A 11 0.05 -3.26 -6.94
CA VAL A 11 1.27 -3.81 -6.35
C VAL A 11 1.07 -5.31 -6.17
N GLY A 12 1.86 -6.10 -6.88
CA GLY A 12 2.05 -7.52 -6.61
C GLY A 12 3.45 -7.75 -6.01
N PRO A 13 3.63 -8.76 -5.15
CA PRO A 13 4.95 -9.11 -4.65
C PRO A 13 5.74 -9.79 -5.78
N GLU A 14 7.05 -9.54 -5.78
CA GLU A 14 8.10 -10.07 -6.67
C GLU A 14 8.38 -9.30 -7.97
N GLY A 15 9.48 -8.54 -7.93
CA GLY A 15 10.44 -8.43 -9.03
C GLY A 15 9.95 -7.76 -10.32
N GLY A 16 9.91 -6.43 -10.32
CA GLY A 16 9.68 -5.60 -11.51
C GLY A 16 8.21 -5.48 -11.87
N ASN A 17 7.70 -4.25 -11.99
CA ASN A 17 6.30 -4.01 -12.32
C ASN A 17 6.01 -4.43 -13.77
N PRO A 18 5.26 -5.52 -14.05
CA PRO A 18 4.87 -5.90 -15.41
C PRO A 18 3.60 -5.16 -15.86
N TYR A 19 3.02 -4.32 -15.00
CA TYR A 19 1.82 -3.54 -15.23
C TYR A 19 2.23 -2.08 -15.46
N SER A 20 2.32 -1.67 -16.71
CA SER A 20 2.37 -0.25 -17.04
C SER A 20 1.03 0.39 -16.67
N SER A 21 1.05 1.49 -15.90
CA SER A 21 -0.10 2.40 -15.87
C SER A 21 -0.37 2.84 -17.32
N TRP A 22 -1.54 2.50 -17.84
CA TRP A 22 -1.98 3.02 -19.13
C TRP A 22 -2.69 4.35 -18.87
N GLU A 23 -2.01 5.46 -19.12
CA GLU A 23 -2.66 6.75 -19.33
C GLU A 23 -3.29 6.70 -20.72
N GLY A 24 -4.49 6.14 -20.79
CA GLY A 24 -5.28 6.19 -22.02
C GLY A 24 -5.77 7.61 -22.23
N GLU A 25 -5.31 8.26 -23.30
CA GLU A 25 -5.95 9.47 -23.79
C GLU A 25 -7.38 9.11 -24.23
N GLY A 26 -8.37 9.57 -23.47
CA GLY A 26 -9.78 9.38 -23.77
C GLY A 26 -10.64 10.25 -22.86
N THR A 27 -11.50 11.08 -23.46
CA THR A 27 -12.52 11.82 -22.72
C THR A 27 -13.68 10.88 -22.44
N CYS A 28 -13.80 10.40 -21.20
CA CYS A 28 -14.97 9.64 -20.76
C CYS A 28 -16.08 10.63 -20.37
N ALA A 29 -17.10 10.77 -21.21
CA ALA A 29 -18.29 11.54 -20.88
C ALA A 29 -19.31 10.65 -20.14
N PRO A 30 -20.14 11.20 -19.21
CA PRO A 30 -21.13 10.42 -18.46
C PRO A 30 -22.14 9.64 -19.30
N GLU A 31 -22.30 10.02 -20.57
CA GLU A 31 -23.27 9.47 -21.51
C GLU A 31 -22.66 8.49 -22.53
N GLN A 32 -21.38 8.12 -22.35
CA GLN A 32 -20.67 7.20 -23.24
C GLN A 32 -20.26 5.92 -22.53
N GLU A 33 -20.30 4.79 -23.24
CA GLU A 33 -19.71 3.54 -22.78
C GLU A 33 -18.18 3.68 -22.83
N CYS A 34 -17.55 3.77 -21.66
CA CYS A 34 -16.09 3.86 -21.54
C CYS A 34 -15.50 2.48 -21.27
N ASP A 35 -14.94 1.87 -22.32
CA ASP A 35 -14.27 0.58 -22.21
C ASP A 35 -12.95 0.70 -21.44
N LEU A 36 -12.87 0.07 -20.26
CA LEU A 36 -11.59 -0.19 -19.60
C LEU A 36 -10.99 -1.50 -20.13
N ARG A 37 -9.84 -1.42 -20.79
CA ARG A 37 -9.13 -2.61 -21.32
C ARG A 37 -7.87 -2.89 -20.52
N LEU A 38 -7.79 -4.09 -19.95
CA LEU A 38 -6.60 -4.59 -19.26
C LEU A 38 -6.01 -5.78 -20.03
N ARG A 39 -4.68 -5.83 -20.16
CA ARG A 39 -3.97 -6.99 -20.73
C ARG A 39 -3.21 -7.73 -19.64
N VAL A 40 -3.57 -8.99 -19.40
CA VAL A 40 -2.85 -9.90 -18.50
C VAL A 40 -2.04 -10.89 -19.34
N LYS A 41 -0.77 -11.13 -19.00
CA LYS A 41 0.05 -12.14 -19.68
C LYS A 41 -0.47 -13.54 -19.38
N ALA A 42 -0.69 -14.35 -20.41
CA ALA A 42 -1.26 -15.69 -20.30
C ALA A 42 -0.43 -16.67 -19.45
N SER A 43 0.88 -16.42 -19.27
CA SER A 43 1.78 -17.26 -18.47
C SER A 43 1.70 -16.98 -16.96
N ARG A 44 0.85 -16.06 -16.51
CA ARG A 44 0.68 -15.76 -15.09
C ARG A 44 -0.35 -16.74 -14.49
N HIS A 45 0.08 -17.46 -13.47
CA HIS A 45 -0.76 -18.37 -12.67
C HIS A 45 -0.95 -17.79 -11.27
N GLY A 46 -2.13 -18.02 -10.67
CA GLY A 46 -2.46 -17.60 -9.31
C GLY A 46 -3.55 -16.53 -9.24
N SER A 47 -3.93 -16.14 -8.01
CA SER A 47 -4.88 -15.06 -7.76
C SER A 47 -4.22 -13.71 -7.97
N HIS A 48 -4.89 -12.82 -8.69
CA HIS A 48 -4.44 -11.46 -8.94
C HIS A 48 -5.50 -10.46 -8.50
N TRP A 49 -5.05 -9.35 -7.92
CA TRP A 49 -5.89 -8.23 -7.52
C TRP A 49 -5.71 -7.10 -8.54
N ILE A 50 -6.82 -6.61 -9.07
CA ILE A 50 -6.86 -5.41 -9.94
C ILE A 50 -7.59 -4.33 -9.15
N THR A 51 -6.95 -3.17 -9.00
CA THR A 51 -7.55 -2.02 -8.31
C THR A 51 -7.73 -0.88 -9.29
N ILE A 52 -8.97 -0.44 -9.48
CA ILE A 52 -9.32 0.71 -10.31
C ILE A 52 -9.58 1.88 -9.36
N GLY A 53 -8.72 2.89 -9.42
CA GLY A 53 -8.83 4.11 -8.64
C GLY A 53 -9.39 5.27 -9.45
N ARG A 54 -9.91 6.27 -8.75
CA ARG A 54 -10.08 7.63 -9.28
C ARG A 54 -9.19 8.58 -8.49
N ALA A 55 -8.89 9.75 -9.05
CA ALA A 55 -8.29 10.83 -8.27
C ALA A 55 -9.10 11.05 -6.97
N ALA A 56 -8.40 11.06 -5.85
CA ALA A 56 -9.00 11.34 -4.55
C ALA A 56 -9.48 12.80 -4.54
N ARG A 57 -10.68 13.06 -4.02
CA ARG A 57 -11.08 14.45 -3.75
C ARG A 57 -10.33 14.96 -2.52
N PRO A 58 -10.18 16.28 -2.37
CA PRO A 58 -9.58 16.85 -1.17
C PRO A 58 -10.27 16.33 0.10
N GLY A 59 -9.49 15.72 1.00
CA GLY A 59 -9.97 15.18 2.28
C GLY A 59 -10.59 13.78 2.24
N GLU A 60 -10.72 13.13 1.08
CA GLU A 60 -11.16 11.73 1.02
C GLU A 60 -10.07 10.79 1.55
N ASN A 61 -10.47 9.76 2.30
CA ASN A 61 -9.62 8.62 2.56
C ASN A 61 -9.53 7.79 1.28
N TYR A 62 -8.31 7.56 0.78
CA TYR A 62 -8.09 6.77 -0.42
C TYR A 62 -7.04 5.70 -0.12
N GLY A 63 -7.30 4.47 -0.53
CA GLY A 63 -6.27 3.44 -0.51
C GLY A 63 -5.22 3.77 -1.56
N ALA A 64 -4.11 4.39 -1.14
CA ALA A 64 -2.93 4.47 -1.97
C ALA A 64 -2.06 3.26 -1.65
N VAL A 65 -2.07 2.29 -2.57
CA VAL A 65 -1.12 1.18 -2.56
C VAL A 65 0.25 1.64 -3.10
N VAL A 66 0.49 2.94 -3.18
CA VAL A 66 1.79 3.49 -3.55
C VAL A 66 2.65 3.66 -2.30
N PRO A 67 3.95 3.35 -2.37
CA PRO A 67 4.87 3.64 -1.27
C PRO A 67 4.88 5.13 -0.96
N PRO A 68 4.83 5.55 0.31
CA PRO A 68 4.85 6.97 0.68
C PRO A 68 6.12 7.71 0.22
N GLU A 69 7.17 6.97 -0.14
CA GLU A 69 8.45 7.46 -0.66
C GLU A 69 8.52 7.62 -2.18
N GLY A 70 7.44 7.30 -2.90
CA GLY A 70 7.37 7.43 -4.35
C GLY A 70 7.54 8.88 -4.84
N PRO A 71 7.92 9.10 -6.12
CA PRO A 71 7.98 10.44 -6.69
C PRO A 71 6.65 11.18 -6.55
N GLY A 72 6.68 12.40 -6.02
CA GLY A 72 5.49 13.22 -5.77
C GLY A 72 4.72 12.90 -4.48
N GLU A 73 5.13 11.87 -3.72
CA GLU A 73 4.49 11.51 -2.45
C GLU A 73 5.10 12.27 -1.27
N PRO A 74 4.37 12.41 -0.14
CA PRO A 74 4.80 13.25 0.98
C PRO A 74 6.14 12.85 1.62
N LEU A 75 6.55 11.58 1.50
CA LEU A 75 7.85 11.09 1.99
C LEU A 75 8.86 10.85 0.87
N GLU A 76 8.72 11.49 -0.29
CA GLU A 76 9.70 11.39 -1.38
C GLU A 76 11.13 11.58 -0.84
N GLY A 77 12.01 10.65 -1.23
CA GLY A 77 13.42 10.60 -0.80
C GLY A 77 13.67 10.01 0.60
N VAL A 78 12.64 9.58 1.32
CA VAL A 78 12.78 8.91 2.63
C VAL A 78 12.66 7.42 2.48
N ARG A 79 13.64 6.69 3.02
CA ARG A 79 13.53 5.24 3.15
C ARG A 79 13.04 4.85 4.55
N LEU A 80 11.84 4.27 4.67
CA LEU A 80 11.26 3.87 5.95
C LEU A 80 11.48 2.40 6.33
N ASP A 81 11.62 1.50 5.36
CA ASP A 81 11.86 0.08 5.60
C ASP A 81 13.18 -0.16 6.35
N GLY A 82 13.15 -1.08 7.32
CA GLY A 82 14.28 -1.42 8.17
C GLY A 82 14.61 -0.39 9.27
N ARG A 83 13.96 0.78 9.28
CA ARG A 83 14.04 1.73 10.41
C ARG A 83 13.25 1.22 11.60
N THR A 84 13.60 1.71 12.78
CA THR A 84 12.76 1.54 13.97
C THR A 84 11.48 2.36 13.83
N VAL A 85 10.39 1.91 14.47
CA VAL A 85 9.13 2.67 14.54
C VAL A 85 9.38 4.09 15.07
N ALA A 86 10.26 4.25 16.07
CA ALA A 86 10.60 5.56 16.62
C ALA A 86 11.22 6.50 15.58
N GLU A 87 12.12 6.01 14.74
CA GLU A 87 12.74 6.78 13.66
C GLU A 87 11.73 7.13 12.57
N ALA A 88 10.93 6.16 12.15
CA ALA A 88 9.88 6.37 11.15
C ALA A 88 8.83 7.37 11.62
N GLN A 89 8.37 7.27 12.87
CA GLN A 89 7.43 8.22 13.47
C GLN A 89 7.98 9.65 13.48
N ARG A 90 9.26 9.83 13.82
CA ARG A 90 9.88 11.16 13.81
C ARG A 90 9.88 11.78 12.42
N GLU A 91 10.24 11.00 11.41
CA GLU A 91 10.26 11.46 10.01
C GLU A 91 8.84 11.74 9.49
N ILE A 92 7.87 10.87 9.76
CA ILE A 92 6.47 11.09 9.37
C ILE A 92 5.94 12.38 10.00
N ARG A 93 6.17 12.56 11.31
CA ARG A 93 5.67 13.74 12.02
C ARG A 93 6.39 15.02 11.64
N SER A 94 7.68 14.97 11.31
CA SER A 94 8.43 16.16 10.85
C SER A 94 7.86 16.73 9.54
N ARG A 95 7.20 15.89 8.74
CA ARG A 95 6.50 16.28 7.51
C ARG A 95 5.02 16.59 7.70
N GLY A 96 4.55 16.69 8.94
CA GLY A 96 3.15 17.01 9.25
C GLY A 96 2.16 15.87 8.96
N LEU A 97 2.67 14.64 8.82
CA LEU A 97 1.87 13.44 8.58
C LEU A 97 1.56 12.72 9.90
N THR A 98 0.54 11.87 9.86
CA THR A 98 0.09 11.07 11.00
C THR A 98 0.46 9.60 10.76
N PRO A 99 1.19 8.95 11.69
CA PRO A 99 1.45 7.52 11.60
C PRO A 99 0.24 6.70 12.07
N ASP A 100 -0.11 5.67 11.30
CA ASP A 100 -1.02 4.57 11.63
C ASP A 100 -0.24 3.24 11.67
N TYR A 101 -0.74 2.21 12.35
CA TYR A 101 0.02 0.97 12.56
C TYR A 101 -0.77 -0.29 12.22
N VAL A 102 -0.07 -1.19 11.55
CA VAL A 102 -0.47 -2.59 11.38
C VAL A 102 0.69 -3.46 11.83
N LEU A 103 0.41 -4.43 12.71
CA LEU A 103 1.38 -5.43 13.11
C LEU A 103 1.32 -6.60 12.13
N GLN A 104 2.42 -6.85 11.42
CA GLN A 104 2.61 -8.05 10.65
C GLN A 104 3.17 -9.14 11.57
N ARG A 105 2.38 -10.18 11.82
CA ARG A 105 2.73 -11.27 12.73
C ARG A 105 2.92 -12.55 11.94
N ALA A 106 4.02 -13.24 12.21
CA ALA A 106 4.24 -14.58 11.68
C ALA A 106 3.23 -15.56 12.28
N VAL A 107 2.69 -16.43 11.44
CA VAL A 107 1.72 -17.46 11.78
C VAL A 107 2.19 -18.76 11.17
N THR A 108 2.49 -19.74 12.01
CA THR A 108 2.83 -21.09 11.56
C THR A 108 1.56 -21.93 11.53
N ALA A 109 1.11 -22.31 10.33
CA ALA A 109 0.01 -23.25 10.21
C ALA A 109 0.45 -24.65 10.65
N PRO A 110 -0.42 -25.46 11.30
CA PRO A 110 -0.10 -26.85 11.61
C PRO A 110 0.32 -27.61 10.36
N GLY A 111 1.52 -28.20 10.37
CA GLY A 111 2.07 -28.95 9.24
C GLY A 111 2.69 -28.11 8.12
N SER A 112 2.92 -26.81 8.33
CA SER A 112 3.67 -25.95 7.41
C SER A 112 5.01 -25.53 8.00
N ASP A 113 6.10 -25.72 7.24
CA ASP A 113 7.43 -25.20 7.57
C ASP A 113 7.61 -23.74 7.15
N THR A 114 6.69 -23.21 6.34
CA THR A 114 6.71 -21.80 5.90
C THR A 114 5.75 -20.98 6.77
N PRO A 115 6.22 -19.91 7.43
CA PRO A 115 5.35 -18.99 8.14
C PRO A 115 4.50 -18.19 7.14
N GLY A 116 3.19 -18.17 7.36
CA GLY A 116 2.32 -17.14 6.80
C GLY A 116 2.43 -15.86 7.62
N TYR A 117 1.87 -14.77 7.11
CA TYR A 117 1.79 -13.51 7.84
C TYR A 117 0.35 -13.06 7.96
N MET A 118 -0.02 -12.60 9.15
CA MET A 118 -1.28 -11.91 9.39
C MET A 118 -1.02 -10.47 9.76
N GLU A 119 -1.78 -9.57 9.15
CA GLU A 119 -1.77 -8.15 9.45
C GLU A 119 -2.90 -7.81 10.43
N GLN A 120 -2.55 -7.24 11.58
CA GLN A 120 -3.48 -6.85 12.63
C GLN A 120 -3.40 -5.34 12.88
N PRO A 121 -4.49 -4.57 12.74
CA PRO A 121 -4.51 -3.17 13.10
C PRO A 121 -4.09 -2.96 14.57
N ALA A 122 -3.29 -1.92 14.83
CA ALA A 122 -2.83 -1.61 16.16
C ALA A 122 -2.93 -0.11 16.45
N LYS A 123 -3.31 0.23 17.68
CA LYS A 123 -3.35 1.64 18.14
C LYS A 123 -1.95 2.22 18.34
N SER A 124 -0.95 1.36 18.55
CA SER A 124 0.44 1.70 18.77
C SER A 124 1.32 0.52 18.39
N ALA A 125 2.58 0.79 18.07
CA ALA A 125 3.62 -0.22 17.86
C ALA A 125 4.80 0.03 18.81
N ASP A 126 5.56 -1.03 19.10
CA ASP A 126 6.80 -0.92 19.89
C ASP A 126 7.78 0.04 19.17
N PRO A 127 8.24 1.13 19.82
CA PRO A 127 9.18 2.07 19.22
C PRO A 127 10.47 1.45 18.69
N ALA A 128 10.90 0.31 19.23
CA ALA A 128 12.12 -0.40 18.82
C ALA A 128 11.88 -1.40 17.68
N ALA A 129 10.63 -1.80 17.42
CA ALA A 129 10.30 -2.73 16.37
C ALA A 129 10.64 -2.16 14.98
N LYS A 130 10.86 -3.05 14.02
CA LYS A 130 11.24 -2.70 12.66
C LYS A 130 10.02 -2.48 11.77
N VAL A 131 10.10 -1.45 10.95
CA VAL A 131 9.16 -1.24 9.84
C VAL A 131 9.53 -2.19 8.72
N VAL A 132 8.59 -3.04 8.31
CA VAL A 132 8.73 -3.94 7.17
C VAL A 132 8.56 -3.14 5.88
N TYR A 133 7.46 -2.39 5.79
CA TYR A 133 7.15 -1.46 4.71
C TYR A 133 6.11 -0.43 5.18
N ALA A 134 5.81 0.56 4.34
CA ALA A 134 4.83 1.59 4.63
C ALA A 134 3.91 1.85 3.42
N THR A 135 2.70 2.32 3.68
CA THR A 135 1.71 2.70 2.65
C THR A 135 0.98 3.99 3.04
N MET A 136 0.37 4.66 2.06
CA MET A 136 -0.48 5.82 2.32
C MET A 136 -1.93 5.38 2.56
N VAL A 137 -2.52 5.82 3.67
CA VAL A 137 -3.96 5.61 3.98
C VAL A 137 -4.81 6.75 3.45
N ASN A 138 -4.24 7.94 3.42
CA ASN A 138 -4.75 9.16 2.80
C ASN A 138 -3.60 10.17 2.72
N ALA A 139 -3.83 11.34 2.15
CA ALA A 139 -2.82 12.39 1.94
C ALA A 139 -2.10 12.87 3.23
N LYS A 140 -2.62 12.54 4.42
CA LYS A 140 -2.05 12.94 5.71
C LYS A 140 -1.66 11.78 6.60
N THR A 141 -1.88 10.53 6.18
CA THR A 141 -1.76 9.37 7.05
C THR A 141 -0.91 8.29 6.39
N VAL A 142 0.19 7.95 7.04
CA VAL A 142 1.12 6.89 6.62
C VAL A 142 0.89 5.69 7.52
N ARG A 143 0.54 4.54 6.94
CA ARG A 143 0.48 3.27 7.66
C ARG A 143 1.84 2.60 7.65
N LEU A 144 2.36 2.35 8.84
CA LEU A 144 3.54 1.53 9.06
C LEU A 144 3.11 0.08 9.25
N ILE A 145 3.64 -0.81 8.43
CA ILE A 145 3.56 -2.24 8.64
C ILE A 145 4.80 -2.62 9.44
N VAL A 146 4.58 -3.08 10.67
CA VAL A 146 5.60 -3.26 11.69
C VAL A 146 5.70 -4.74 12.04
N GLU A 147 6.92 -5.23 12.24
CA GLU A 147 7.14 -6.56 12.77
C GLU A 147 6.46 -6.70 14.14
N GLY A 148 5.49 -7.61 14.22
CA GLY A 148 4.79 -7.95 15.45
C GLY A 148 5.29 -9.28 16.02
N PRO A 149 5.07 -9.54 17.32
CA PRO A 149 5.38 -10.84 17.91
C PRO A 149 4.57 -11.94 17.21
N PRO A 150 5.15 -13.15 17.04
CA PRO A 150 4.46 -14.27 16.39
C PRO A 150 3.17 -14.63 17.14
N VAL A 151 2.14 -15.02 16.39
CA VAL A 151 0.87 -15.50 16.98
C VAL A 151 1.07 -16.97 17.35
N ARG A 152 0.83 -17.32 18.62
CA ARG A 152 0.87 -18.73 19.02
C ARG A 152 -0.41 -19.43 18.54
N PRO A 153 -0.32 -20.67 18.03
CA PRO A 153 -1.52 -21.44 17.75
C PRO A 153 -2.30 -21.72 19.04
N GLY A 154 -3.59 -21.35 19.09
CA GLY A 154 -4.51 -21.76 20.18
C GLY A 154 -4.74 -20.78 21.33
N SER A 155 -4.42 -19.49 21.18
CA SER A 155 -4.78 -18.43 22.14
C SER A 155 -6.11 -17.76 21.80
#